data_AF-A0A7X3X1J3-F1
#
_entry.id   AF-A0A7X3X1J3-F1
#
_cell.length_a   1.000
_cell.length_b   1.000
_cell.length_c   1.000
_cell.angle_alpha   90.00
_cell.angle_beta   90.00
_cell.angle_gamma   90.00
#
_symmetry.space_group_name_H-M   'P 1'
#
loop_
_entity.id
_entity.type
_entity.pdbx_description
1 polymer ?
#
loop_
_entity_poly.entity_id
_entity_poly.type
_entity_poly.pdbx_seq_one_letter_code
_entity_poly.pdbx_strand_id
1 'polypeptide(L)'
;MARRFGEAGRELERKVMEEENGTMTLLERAREWGKEYDRQWMEKLEKGVERERRASIQRERELVHRMVGRRFGPRTAGQLLPMLARLSNEEDIALVADAVIECETAGEFLRRVRGA
;
A
#
# COMPACT_ATOMS: atom_id res chain seq x y z
N MET A 1 -56.99 43.28 10.54
CA MET A 1 -56.39 42.11 11.22
C MET A 1 -55.81 41.08 10.25
N ALA A 2 -56.45 40.76 9.11
CA ALA A 2 -56.00 39.72 8.18
C ALA A 2 -54.62 39.93 7.49
N ARG A 3 -54.17 41.18 7.26
CA ARG A 3 -52.86 41.43 6.59
C ARG A 3 -51.64 41.10 7.46
N ARG A 4 -51.72 41.27 8.79
CA ARG A 4 -50.61 41.01 9.73
C ARG A 4 -50.26 39.53 9.84
N PHE A 5 -51.24 38.64 9.69
CA PHE A 5 -51.00 37.18 9.70
C PHE A 5 -50.31 36.70 8.42
N GLY A 6 -50.54 37.35 7.27
CA GLY A 6 -49.86 37.03 6.02
C GLY A 6 -48.39 37.49 5.97
N GLU A 7 -48.04 38.57 6.67
CA GLU A 7 -46.65 39.03 6.79
C GLU A 7 -45.85 38.16 7.76
N ALA A 8 -46.44 37.80 8.91
CA ALA A 8 -45.80 36.90 9.88
C ALA A 8 -45.56 35.50 9.30
N GLY A 9 -46.48 34.96 8.50
CA GLY A 9 -46.30 33.68 7.80
C GLY A 9 -45.13 33.71 6.81
N ARG A 10 -45.04 34.76 5.98
CA ARG A 10 -43.93 34.95 5.02
C ARG A 10 -42.58 35.16 5.69
N GLU A 11 -42.55 35.76 6.86
CA GLU A 11 -41.32 35.92 7.64
C GLU A 11 -40.86 34.61 8.26
N LEU A 12 -41.80 33.77 8.72
CA LEU A 12 -41.50 32.43 9.22
C LEU A 12 -40.95 31.51 8.12
N GLU A 13 -41.59 31.50 6.95
CA GLU A 13 -41.14 30.73 5.77
C GLU A 13 -39.72 31.14 5.33
N ARG A 14 -39.40 32.44 5.40
CA ARG A 14 -38.05 32.94 5.08
C ARG A 14 -37.01 32.42 6.06
N LYS A 15 -37.30 32.47 7.36
CA LYS A 15 -36.39 31.97 8.41
C LYS A 15 -36.14 30.47 8.30
N VAL A 16 -37.19 29.70 8.00
CA VAL A 16 -37.07 28.25 7.77
C VAL A 16 -36.20 27.97 6.54
N MET A 17 -36.41 28.66 5.41
CA MET A 17 -35.55 28.52 4.23
C MET A 17 -34.10 28.91 4.49
N GLU A 18 -33.83 29.97 5.27
CA GLU A 18 -32.47 30.37 5.63
C GLU A 18 -31.77 29.31 6.51
N GLU A 19 -32.50 28.70 7.44
CA GLU A 19 -31.99 27.61 8.29
C GLU A 19 -31.76 26.32 7.50
N GLU A 20 -32.65 25.96 6.59
CA GLU A 20 -32.51 24.83 5.67
C GLU A 20 -31.34 25.02 4.69
N ASN A 21 -31.16 26.23 4.15
CA ASN A 21 -30.02 26.55 3.30
C ASN A 21 -28.69 26.52 4.09
N GLY A 22 -28.70 26.99 5.33
CA GLY A 22 -27.54 26.92 6.22
C GLY A 22 -27.14 25.48 6.56
N THR A 23 -28.10 24.63 6.89
CA THR A 23 -27.88 23.21 7.16
C THR A 23 -27.44 22.44 5.90
N MET A 24 -28.01 22.73 4.74
CA MET A 24 -27.59 22.16 3.46
C MET A 24 -26.14 22.54 3.12
N THR A 25 -25.73 23.78 3.37
CA THR A 25 -24.34 24.24 3.21
C THR A 25 -23.37 23.48 4.14
N LEU A 26 -23.80 23.18 5.37
CA LEU A 26 -22.99 22.40 6.32
C LEU A 26 -22.86 20.93 5.89
N LEU A 27 -23.93 20.33 5.36
CA LEU A 27 -23.90 18.97 4.84
C LEU A 27 -23.00 18.84 3.60
N GLU A 28 -23.03 19.82 2.70
CA GLU A 28 -22.14 19.88 1.54
C GLU A 28 -20.67 19.97 1.97
N ARG A 29 -20.35 20.85 2.93
CA ARG A 29 -18.99 20.96 3.49
C ARG A 29 -18.55 19.68 4.19
N ALA A 30 -19.42 19.06 4.98
CA ALA A 30 -19.13 17.78 5.64
C ALA A 30 -18.85 16.67 4.61
N ARG A 31 -19.57 16.66 3.49
CA ARG A 31 -19.36 15.72 2.39
C ARG A 31 -18.03 15.96 1.68
N GLU A 32 -17.65 17.21 1.45
CA GLU A 32 -16.34 17.55 0.87
C GLU A 32 -15.19 17.16 1.80
N TRP A 33 -15.32 17.43 3.11
CA TRP A 33 -14.34 17.01 4.10
C TRP A 33 -14.22 15.49 4.19
N GLY A 34 -15.33 14.75 4.11
CA GLY A 34 -15.31 13.29 4.05
C GLY A 34 -14.52 12.78 2.84
N LYS A 35 -14.79 13.32 1.64
CA LYS A 35 -14.06 12.95 0.42
C LYS A 35 -12.55 13.25 0.53
N GLU A 36 -12.19 14.39 1.10
CA GLU A 36 -10.79 14.77 1.31
C GLU A 36 -10.10 13.80 2.29
N TYR A 37 -10.77 13.47 3.39
CA TYR A 37 -10.27 12.55 4.40
C TYR A 37 -10.08 11.15 3.82
N ASP A 38 -11.05 10.64 3.07
CA ASP A 38 -10.98 9.34 2.40
C ASP A 38 -9.82 9.29 1.41
N ARG A 39 -9.62 10.35 0.60
CA ARG A 39 -8.50 10.44 -0.34
C ARG A 39 -7.15 10.38 0.39
N GLN A 40 -6.98 11.16 1.44
CA GLN A 40 -5.74 11.17 2.23
C GLN A 40 -5.49 9.83 2.92
N TRP A 41 -6.55 9.17 3.37
CA TRP A 41 -6.45 7.86 4.00
C TRP A 41 -6.04 6.78 2.99
N MET A 42 -6.64 6.77 1.79
CA MET A 42 -6.25 5.87 0.70
C MET A 42 -4.80 6.07 0.27
N GLU A 43 -4.35 7.32 0.12
CA GLU A 43 -2.94 7.60 -0.23
C GLU A 43 -1.97 7.11 0.85
N LYS A 44 -2.34 7.24 2.13
CA LYS A 44 -1.55 6.70 3.24
C LYS A 44 -1.50 5.17 3.23
N LEU A 45 -2.63 4.52 2.93
CA LEU A 45 -2.69 3.07 2.80
C LEU A 45 -1.81 2.57 1.66
N GLU A 46 -1.90 3.15 0.47
CA GLU A 46 -1.07 2.76 -0.67
C GLU A 46 0.43 2.86 -0.35
N LYS A 47 0.84 3.96 0.28
CA LYS A 47 2.22 4.13 0.75
C LYS A 47 2.60 3.11 1.82
N GLY A 48 1.67 2.76 2.70
CA GLY A 48 1.85 1.73 3.72
C GLY A 48 2.09 0.36 3.10
N VAL A 49 1.22 -0.05 2.20
CA VAL A 49 1.29 -1.32 1.46
C VAL A 49 2.59 -1.41 0.66
N GLU A 50 2.98 -0.35 -0.06
CA GLU A 50 4.22 -0.35 -0.84
C GLU A 50 5.47 -0.46 0.05
N ARG A 51 5.47 0.20 1.22
CA ARG A 51 6.56 0.05 2.20
C ARG A 51 6.64 -1.37 2.75
N GLU A 52 5.50 -1.95 3.10
CA GLU A 52 5.44 -3.30 3.63
C GLU A 52 5.90 -4.33 2.58
N ARG A 53 5.45 -4.18 1.33
CA ARG A 53 5.89 -4.99 0.19
C ARG A 53 7.41 -4.93 0.01
N ARG A 54 8.01 -3.74 0.03
CA ARG A 54 9.48 -3.59 -0.05
C ARG A 54 10.19 -4.25 1.12
N ALA A 55 9.65 -4.13 2.33
CA ALA A 55 10.22 -4.77 3.50
C ALA A 55 10.09 -6.31 3.44
N SER A 56 9.01 -6.83 2.86
CA SER A 56 8.81 -8.26 2.60
C SER A 56 9.91 -8.80 1.68
N ILE A 57 10.05 -8.21 0.49
CA ILE A 57 11.06 -8.56 -0.51
C ILE A 57 12.47 -8.55 0.09
N GLN A 58 12.79 -7.54 0.90
CA GLN A 58 14.10 -7.45 1.55
C GLN A 58 14.32 -8.60 2.56
N ARG A 59 13.32 -8.94 3.37
CA ARG A 59 13.39 -10.05 4.34
C ARG A 59 13.56 -11.40 3.64
N GLU A 60 12.88 -11.62 2.51
CA GLU A 60 13.01 -12.85 1.74
C GLU A 60 14.40 -13.00 1.10
N ARG A 61 14.94 -11.92 0.49
CA ARG A 61 16.32 -11.91 -0.04
C ARG A 61 17.34 -12.27 1.04
N GLU A 62 17.19 -11.71 2.24
CA GLU A 62 18.05 -12.03 3.38
C GLU A 62 17.93 -13.48 3.84
N LEU A 63 16.71 -14.03 3.82
CA LEU A 63 16.47 -15.42 4.15
C LEU A 63 17.18 -16.35 3.15
N VAL A 64 17.00 -16.12 1.85
CA VAL A 64 17.65 -16.90 0.79
C VAL A 64 19.18 -16.78 0.88
N HIS A 65 19.70 -15.57 1.11
CA HIS A 65 21.14 -15.37 1.31
C HIS A 65 21.67 -16.20 2.50
N ARG A 66 20.95 -16.24 3.62
CA ARG A 66 21.30 -17.08 4.78
C ARG A 66 21.21 -18.58 4.44
N MET A 67 20.19 -19.02 3.71
CA MET A 67 20.04 -20.41 3.29
C MET A 67 21.23 -20.86 2.44
N VAL A 68 21.61 -20.05 1.45
CA VAL A 68 22.77 -20.31 0.59
C VAL A 68 24.07 -20.31 1.39
N GLY A 69 24.23 -19.38 2.33
CA GLY A 69 25.38 -19.36 3.24
C GLY A 69 25.50 -20.63 4.07
N ARG A 70 24.37 -21.17 4.56
CA ARG A 70 24.34 -22.42 5.34
C ARG A 70 24.61 -23.66 4.49
N ARG A 71 24.02 -23.73 3.28
CA ARG A 71 24.12 -24.93 2.42
C ARG A 71 25.41 -24.99 1.62
N PHE A 72 25.81 -23.87 1.03
CA PHE A 72 26.91 -23.81 0.05
C PHE A 72 28.09 -22.96 0.52
N GLY A 73 28.01 -22.39 1.72
CA GLY A 73 29.07 -21.60 2.34
C GLY A 73 29.02 -20.10 2.01
N PRO A 74 29.78 -19.29 2.77
CA PRO A 74 29.74 -17.83 2.69
C PRO A 74 30.22 -17.26 1.35
N ARG A 75 31.14 -17.97 0.67
CA ARG A 75 31.65 -17.53 -0.64
C ARG A 75 30.54 -17.54 -1.70
N THR A 76 29.74 -18.60 -1.73
CA THR A 76 28.60 -18.74 -2.65
C THR A 76 27.54 -17.70 -2.35
N ALA A 77 27.25 -17.47 -1.06
CA ALA A 77 26.30 -16.45 -0.63
C ALA A 77 26.74 -15.03 -1.06
N GLY A 78 28.03 -14.70 -0.90
CA GLY A 78 28.58 -13.43 -1.36
C GLY A 78 28.48 -13.22 -2.88
N GLN A 79 28.61 -14.28 -3.67
CA GLN A 79 28.43 -14.22 -5.13
C GLN A 79 26.96 -14.04 -5.55
N LEU A 80 26.02 -14.44 -4.70
CA LEU A 80 24.58 -14.34 -4.95
C LEU A 80 24.01 -12.95 -4.61
N LEU A 81 24.60 -12.22 -3.66
CA LEU A 81 24.16 -10.87 -3.26
C LEU A 81 23.80 -9.93 -4.43
N PRO A 82 24.66 -9.72 -5.45
CA PRO A 82 24.33 -8.83 -6.56
C PRO A 82 23.17 -9.34 -7.43
N MET A 83 22.87 -10.65 -7.43
CA MET A 83 21.74 -11.22 -8.15
C MET A 83 20.45 -10.99 -7.37
N LEU A 84 20.43 -11.31 -6.07
CA LEU A 84 19.27 -11.06 -5.20
C LEU A 84 18.87 -9.58 -5.17
N ALA A 85 19.84 -8.66 -5.21
CA ALA A 85 19.58 -7.22 -5.24
C ALA A 85 18.75 -6.77 -6.47
N ARG A 86 18.77 -7.53 -7.56
CA ARG A 86 18.02 -7.25 -8.80
C ARG A 86 16.58 -7.78 -8.77
N LEU A 87 16.25 -8.72 -7.90
CA LEU A 87 14.94 -9.40 -7.88
C LEU A 87 13.87 -8.56 -7.20
N SER A 88 12.88 -8.07 -7.94
CA SER A 88 11.93 -7.05 -7.45
C SER A 88 10.59 -7.60 -6.96
N ASN A 89 10.41 -8.91 -6.99
CA ASN A 89 9.18 -9.59 -6.59
C ASN A 89 9.51 -10.88 -5.82
N GLU A 90 8.51 -11.41 -5.12
CA GLU A 90 8.62 -12.57 -4.23
C GLU A 90 8.74 -13.89 -5.04
N GLU A 91 8.12 -13.97 -6.22
CA GLU A 91 8.16 -15.16 -7.09
C GLU A 91 9.58 -15.47 -7.58
N ASP A 92 10.32 -14.46 -8.04
CA ASP A 92 11.71 -14.61 -8.46
C ASP A 92 12.60 -15.07 -7.29
N ILE A 93 12.33 -14.55 -6.09
CA ILE A 93 13.09 -14.92 -4.89
C ILE A 93 12.78 -16.37 -4.49
N ALA A 94 11.51 -16.78 -4.59
CA ALA A 94 11.08 -18.15 -4.36
C ALA A 94 11.76 -19.13 -5.33
N LEU A 95 11.87 -18.79 -6.62
CA LEU A 95 12.60 -19.61 -7.59
C LEU A 95 14.07 -19.79 -7.23
N VAL A 96 14.72 -18.75 -6.70
CA VAL A 96 16.08 -18.88 -6.18
C VAL A 96 16.11 -19.78 -4.94
N ALA A 97 15.14 -19.63 -4.03
CA ALA A 97 15.02 -20.47 -2.83
C ALA A 97 14.85 -21.96 -3.18
N ASP A 98 14.00 -22.27 -4.17
CA ASP A 98 13.79 -23.63 -4.69
C ASP A 98 15.08 -24.18 -5.29
N ALA A 99 15.82 -23.37 -6.06
CA ALA A 99 17.13 -23.76 -6.57
C ALA A 99 18.14 -24.07 -5.45
N VAL A 100 18.04 -23.44 -4.28
CA VAL A 100 18.87 -23.83 -3.11
C VAL A 100 18.56 -25.25 -2.68
N ILE A 101 17.30 -25.66 -2.72
CA ILE A 101 16.85 -26.98 -2.28
C ILE A 101 17.22 -28.05 -3.31
N GLU A 102 16.97 -27.75 -4.59
CA GLU A 102 17.11 -28.70 -5.70
C GLU A 102 18.56 -28.95 -6.12
N CYS A 103 19.43 -27.94 -6.09
CA CYS A 103 20.80 -28.12 -6.57
C CYS A 103 21.67 -28.88 -5.56
N GLU A 104 22.44 -29.84 -6.06
CA GLU A 104 23.34 -30.65 -5.23
C GLU A 104 24.61 -29.86 -4.87
N THR A 105 25.06 -28.99 -5.77
CA THR A 105 26.32 -28.25 -5.62
C THR A 105 26.16 -26.75 -5.79
N ALA A 106 27.08 -26.00 -5.17
CA ALA A 106 27.16 -24.55 -5.32
C ALA A 106 27.35 -24.10 -6.78
N GLY A 107 28.12 -24.85 -7.57
CA GLY A 107 28.41 -24.53 -8.97
C GLY A 107 27.22 -24.79 -9.90
N GLU A 108 26.37 -25.77 -9.59
CA GLU A 108 25.10 -25.98 -10.28
C GLU A 108 24.11 -24.86 -9.95
N PHE A 109 23.94 -24.57 -8.66
CA PHE A 109 23.09 -23.48 -8.16
C PHE A 109 23.41 -22.14 -8.84
N LEU A 110 24.69 -21.73 -8.82
CA LEU A 110 25.10 -20.45 -9.42
C LEU A 110 24.93 -20.41 -10.93
N ARG A 111 25.04 -21.54 -11.63
CA ARG A 111 24.76 -21.59 -13.08
C ARG A 111 23.28 -21.41 -13.34
N ARG A 112 22.42 -22.07 -12.56
CA ARG A 112 20.96 -21.98 -12.70
C ARG A 112 20.46 -20.56 -12.44
N VAL A 113 20.91 -19.94 -11.35
CA VAL A 113 20.49 -18.56 -10.97
C VAL A 113 21.07 -17.49 -11.90
N ARG A 114 22.16 -17.77 -12.63
CA ARG A 114 22.70 -16.86 -13.66
C ARG A 114 22.02 -17.01 -15.02
N GLY A 115 21.40 -18.16 -15.28
CA GLY A 115 20.72 -18.47 -16.54
C GLY A 115 19.23 -18.15 -16.52
N ALA A 116 18.64 -17.97 -15.32
CA ALA A 116 17.33 -17.38 -15.10
C ALA A 116 17.42 -15.85 -15.14
#